data_AF-A0A385I747-F1
#
_entry.id   AF-A0A385I747-F1
#
_cell.length_a   1.000
_cell.length_b   1.000
_cell.length_c   1.000
_cell.angle_alpha   90.00
_cell.angle_beta   90.00
_cell.angle_gamma   90.00
#
_symmetry.space_group_name_H-M   'P 1'
#
loop_
_entity.id
_entity.type
_entity.pdbx_description
1 polymer ?
#
loop_
_entity_poly.entity_id
_entity_poly.type
_entity_poly.pdbx_seq_one_letter_code
_entity_poly.pdbx_strand_id
1 'polypeptide(L)'
;MMNNNKMFILMRKSNPMIKILNNSLIDLPSPSNISYWWNFGSLLALCLIIQIITGLFLTMYYTANIELAFYSVNYICRNVNYGWLIRTLHANGASLFFICIYLHIGRGIYYESFNLKQTWMIGVMIFFLLMGTAFMGYVLPWGQMSFWGATVITNLLSAIPYLGTMLVNWIWGGFAVDNATLTRFYTFHFLFPFVILMMTMIHLLFLHQTGSNNPLGINSNYDKIPFHPFFTFKDLLGVIILISSLIFLSLSNPYLLGDPDNFIPANPLVTPIHIQPEWYFLFAYAILRSIPNKLGGVIALIMSILILIILPFTFNKKIQGIQFYPLNQIMFWSLLTIIILLTWIGARPVESPYIITGQILTVIYFSFYIINPLLNKFWDNLIFQN
;
A
#
# COMPACT_ATOMS: atom_id res chain seq x y z
N MET A 1 -10.03 41.59 -43.53
CA MET A 1 -10.52 41.79 -42.15
C MET A 1 -10.96 40.43 -41.61
N MET A 2 -10.09 39.74 -40.87
CA MET A 2 -10.48 38.51 -40.17
C MET A 2 -11.37 38.91 -39.01
N ASN A 3 -12.65 38.53 -39.10
CA ASN A 3 -13.62 38.78 -38.06
C ASN A 3 -13.17 38.04 -36.79
N ASN A 4 -12.86 38.79 -35.73
CA ASN A 4 -12.70 38.28 -34.38
C ASN A 4 -14.06 37.79 -33.87
N ASN A 5 -14.55 36.69 -34.41
CA ASN A 5 -15.61 35.93 -33.77
C ASN A 5 -15.03 35.45 -32.44
N LYS A 6 -15.48 36.05 -31.33
CA LYS A 6 -15.22 35.55 -29.99
C LYS A 6 -15.73 34.11 -29.93
N MET A 7 -14.83 33.16 -30.19
CA MET A 7 -15.10 31.74 -30.09
C MET A 7 -15.56 31.51 -28.64
N PHE A 8 -16.77 31.00 -28.45
CA PHE A 8 -17.26 30.71 -27.10
C PHE A 8 -16.38 29.63 -26.48
N ILE A 9 -15.50 30.02 -25.55
CA ILE A 9 -14.64 29.08 -24.82
C ILE A 9 -15.44 28.60 -23.61
N LEU A 10 -15.78 27.30 -23.63
CA LEU A 10 -16.42 26.61 -22.50
C LEU A 10 -15.70 26.93 -21.20
N MET A 11 -16.46 27.19 -20.13
CA MET A 11 -15.91 27.48 -18.79
C MET A 11 -14.90 26.42 -18.33
N ARG A 12 -15.11 25.15 -18.70
CA ARG A 12 -14.20 24.04 -18.38
C ARG A 12 -12.79 24.18 -18.99
N LYS A 13 -12.64 24.97 -20.05
CA LYS A 13 -11.36 25.21 -20.74
C LYS A 13 -10.78 26.60 -20.46
N SER A 14 -11.61 27.57 -20.07
CA SER A 14 -11.19 28.95 -19.80
C SER A 14 -10.91 29.25 -18.33
N ASN A 15 -11.71 28.72 -17.39
CA ASN A 15 -11.51 28.97 -15.96
C ASN A 15 -10.23 28.26 -15.48
N PRO A 16 -9.26 28.96 -14.86
CA PRO A 16 -7.97 28.36 -14.46
C PRO A 16 -8.10 27.13 -13.56
N MET A 17 -9.05 27.13 -12.61
CA MET A 17 -9.26 26.01 -11.69
C MET A 17 -9.96 24.84 -12.38
N ILE A 18 -11.04 25.11 -13.11
CA ILE A 18 -11.80 24.05 -13.79
C ILE A 18 -10.97 23.44 -14.93
N LYS A 19 -10.07 24.21 -15.56
CA LYS A 19 -9.16 23.73 -16.59
C LYS A 19 -8.24 22.62 -16.09
N ILE A 20 -7.78 22.68 -14.84
CA ILE A 20 -6.98 21.61 -14.23
C ILE A 20 -7.81 20.33 -14.18
N LEU A 21 -9.04 20.39 -13.65
CA LEU A 21 -9.96 19.25 -13.59
C LEU A 21 -10.30 18.70 -14.98
N ASN A 22 -10.54 19.59 -15.96
CA ASN A 22 -10.83 19.21 -17.33
C ASN A 22 -9.67 18.42 -17.94
N ASN A 23 -8.44 18.91 -17.78
CA ASN A 23 -7.26 18.28 -18.37
C ASN A 23 -6.86 17.00 -17.64
N SER A 24 -7.22 16.83 -16.36
CA SER A 24 -6.87 15.65 -15.57
C SER A 24 -7.93 14.55 -15.57
N LEU A 25 -9.22 14.87 -15.83
CA LEU A 25 -10.33 13.91 -15.67
C LEU A 25 -11.31 13.86 -16.85
N ILE A 26 -11.40 14.90 -17.68
CA ILE A 26 -12.39 14.96 -18.77
C ILE A 26 -11.71 14.72 -20.11
N ASP A 27 -10.91 15.68 -20.54
CA ASP A 27 -10.23 15.69 -21.84
C ASP A 27 -8.84 15.00 -21.77
N LEU A 28 -8.51 14.31 -20.66
CA LEU A 28 -7.23 13.60 -20.49
C LEU A 28 -7.11 12.49 -21.57
N PRO A 29 -6.13 12.56 -22.48
CA PRO A 29 -5.97 11.56 -23.53
C PRO A 29 -5.35 10.28 -22.95
N SER A 30 -6.10 9.18 -22.98
CA SER A 30 -5.73 7.90 -22.37
C SER A 30 -5.66 6.80 -23.43
N PRO A 31 -4.72 5.83 -23.33
CA PRO A 31 -4.65 4.72 -24.29
C PRO A 31 -5.99 3.95 -24.32
N SER A 32 -6.54 3.72 -25.51
CA SER A 32 -7.84 3.07 -25.69
C SER A 32 -7.91 1.66 -25.09
N ASN A 33 -6.78 0.96 -25.02
CA ASN A 33 -6.67 -0.46 -24.69
C ASN A 33 -6.28 -0.75 -23.22
N ILE A 34 -6.29 0.22 -22.30
CA ILE A 34 -6.01 -0.08 -20.89
C ILE A 34 -7.06 -1.02 -20.30
N SER A 35 -6.62 -2.09 -19.62
CA SER A 35 -7.48 -3.11 -19.00
C SER A 35 -7.96 -2.70 -17.61
N TYR A 36 -8.79 -3.50 -16.94
CA TYR A 36 -9.29 -3.20 -15.58
C TYR A 36 -8.18 -3.12 -14.52
N TRP A 37 -6.97 -3.62 -14.81
CA TRP A 37 -5.81 -3.43 -13.93
C TRP A 37 -5.43 -1.95 -13.72
N TRP A 38 -5.82 -1.05 -14.63
CA TRP A 38 -5.59 0.38 -14.47
C TRP A 38 -6.53 1.04 -13.45
N ASN A 39 -7.70 0.44 -13.18
CA ASN A 39 -8.69 0.98 -12.25
C ASN A 39 -8.15 1.03 -10.81
N PHE A 40 -7.16 0.20 -10.44
CA PHE A 40 -6.60 0.23 -9.08
C PHE A 40 -5.97 1.59 -8.73
N GLY A 41 -5.60 2.44 -9.70
CA GLY A 41 -5.19 3.82 -9.41
C GLY A 41 -6.33 4.66 -8.82
N SER A 42 -7.51 4.65 -9.43
CA SER A 42 -8.67 5.40 -8.94
C SER A 42 -9.28 4.76 -7.70
N LEU A 43 -9.23 3.43 -7.57
CA LEU A 43 -9.65 2.73 -6.35
C LEU A 43 -8.79 3.10 -5.14
N LEU A 44 -7.48 3.29 -5.30
CA LEU A 44 -6.61 3.76 -4.22
C LEU A 44 -6.97 5.18 -3.76
N ALA A 45 -7.31 6.08 -4.69
CA ALA A 45 -7.79 7.41 -4.34
C ALA A 45 -9.13 7.33 -3.57
N LEU A 46 -10.03 6.43 -3.96
CA LEU A 46 -11.27 6.17 -3.23
C LEU A 46 -11.00 5.61 -1.82
N CYS A 47 -10.10 4.63 -1.68
CA CYS A 47 -9.69 4.11 -0.37
C CYS A 47 -9.17 5.23 0.53
N LEU A 48 -8.32 6.12 0.02
CA LEU A 48 -7.81 7.26 0.78
C LEU A 48 -8.93 8.20 1.24
N ILE A 49 -9.88 8.51 0.37
CA ILE A 49 -11.04 9.34 0.72
C ILE A 49 -11.89 8.67 1.81
N ILE A 50 -12.18 7.38 1.68
CA ILE A 50 -12.93 6.60 2.68
C ILE A 50 -12.19 6.65 4.03
N GLN A 51 -10.88 6.41 4.04
CA GLN A 51 -10.08 6.41 5.27
C GLN A 51 -10.03 7.78 5.94
N ILE A 52 -9.84 8.87 5.17
CA ILE A 52 -9.84 10.23 5.73
C ILE A 52 -11.21 10.56 6.32
N ILE A 53 -12.31 10.30 5.59
CA ILE A 53 -13.66 10.62 6.08
C ILE A 53 -13.98 9.81 7.33
N THR A 54 -13.86 8.48 7.27
CA THR A 54 -14.17 7.62 8.43
C THR A 54 -13.27 7.93 9.62
N GLY A 55 -11.97 8.17 9.40
CA GLY A 55 -11.02 8.55 10.44
C GLY A 55 -11.36 9.90 11.09
N LEU A 56 -11.80 10.89 10.30
CA LEU A 56 -12.26 12.19 10.81
C LEU A 56 -13.47 12.04 11.75
N PHE A 57 -14.45 11.19 11.39
CA PHE A 57 -15.59 10.93 12.27
C PHE A 57 -15.21 10.16 13.53
N LEU A 58 -14.31 9.17 13.42
CA LEU A 58 -13.82 8.43 14.59
C LEU A 58 -13.06 9.32 15.57
N THR A 59 -12.25 10.25 15.04
CA THR A 59 -11.45 11.11 15.89
C THR A 59 -12.27 12.10 16.73
N MET A 60 -13.52 12.38 16.38
CA MET A 60 -14.40 13.25 17.16
C MET A 60 -14.77 12.65 18.53
N TYR A 61 -14.57 11.34 18.69
CA TYR A 61 -14.94 10.59 19.90
C TYR A 61 -13.76 9.83 20.53
N TYR A 62 -12.68 9.64 19.79
CA TYR A 62 -11.48 8.93 20.28
C TYR A 62 -10.69 9.78 21.28
N THR A 63 -10.12 9.14 22.30
CA THR A 63 -9.23 9.79 23.28
C THR A 63 -7.86 9.12 23.30
N ALA A 64 -6.81 9.87 22.96
CA ALA A 64 -5.43 9.41 22.96
C ALA A 64 -4.82 9.43 24.38
N ASN A 65 -5.34 8.60 25.28
CA ASN A 65 -4.81 8.38 26.62
C ASN A 65 -4.84 6.88 26.92
N ILE A 66 -3.76 6.30 27.46
CA ILE A 66 -3.67 4.83 27.66
C ILE A 66 -4.77 4.24 28.55
N GLU A 67 -5.31 5.02 29.49
CA GLU A 67 -6.38 4.60 30.39
C GLU A 67 -7.74 4.62 29.69
N LEU A 68 -7.90 5.45 28.65
CA LEU A 68 -9.18 5.73 28.00
C LEU A 68 -9.27 5.22 26.56
N ALA A 69 -8.15 4.99 25.86
CA ALA A 69 -8.11 4.73 24.43
C ALA A 69 -8.98 3.53 24.04
N PHE A 70 -8.76 2.38 24.69
CA PHE A 70 -9.55 1.17 24.48
C PHE A 70 -11.06 1.39 24.75
N TYR A 71 -11.38 2.08 25.86
CA TYR A 71 -12.77 2.35 26.23
C TYR A 71 -13.44 3.38 25.31
N SER A 72 -12.70 4.36 24.78
CA SER A 72 -13.22 5.34 23.82
C SER A 72 -13.59 4.68 22.49
N VAL A 73 -12.81 3.69 22.02
CA VAL A 73 -13.16 2.87 20.85
C VAL A 73 -14.40 2.03 21.11
N ASN A 74 -14.54 1.45 22.32
CA ASN A 74 -15.76 0.73 22.70
C ASN A 74 -16.97 1.66 22.77
N TYR A 75 -16.81 2.87 23.29
CA TYR A 75 -17.85 3.89 23.33
C TYR A 75 -18.32 4.27 21.92
N ILE A 76 -17.39 4.47 20.97
CA ILE A 76 -17.73 4.67 19.55
C ILE A 76 -18.61 3.54 19.04
N CYS A 77 -18.22 2.29 19.27
CA CYS A 77 -18.96 1.14 18.77
C CYS A 77 -20.34 0.97 19.41
N ARG A 78 -20.50 1.32 20.70
CA ARG A 78 -21.71 1.00 21.48
C ARG A 78 -22.68 2.16 21.65
N ASN A 79 -22.18 3.39 21.69
CA ASN A 79 -22.95 4.55 22.14
C ASN A 79 -23.08 5.65 21.06
N VAL A 80 -22.19 5.68 20.05
CA VAL A 80 -22.29 6.65 18.96
C VAL A 80 -23.18 6.08 17.85
N ASN A 81 -24.15 6.88 17.38
CA ASN A 81 -25.03 6.51 16.28
C ASN A 81 -24.20 6.11 15.04
N TYR A 82 -24.40 4.89 14.55
CA TYR A 82 -23.61 4.28 13.47
C TYR A 82 -22.09 4.21 13.71
N GLY A 83 -21.62 4.44 14.94
CA GLY A 83 -20.19 4.43 15.26
C GLY A 83 -19.53 3.07 15.04
N TRP A 84 -20.25 1.97 15.32
CA TRP A 84 -19.79 0.62 14.98
C TRP A 84 -19.53 0.45 13.48
N LEU A 85 -20.41 0.99 12.62
CA LEU A 85 -20.29 0.89 11.18
C LEU A 85 -19.12 1.74 10.66
N ILE A 86 -18.96 2.97 11.17
CA ILE A 86 -17.83 3.83 10.79
C ILE A 86 -16.52 3.16 11.22
N ARG A 87 -16.46 2.56 12.42
CA ARG A 87 -15.28 1.84 12.92
C ARG A 87 -14.95 0.63 12.05
N THR A 88 -15.93 -0.19 11.69
CA THR A 88 -15.69 -1.37 10.85
C THR A 88 -15.34 -1.00 9.41
N LEU A 89 -15.95 0.04 8.84
CA LEU A 89 -15.57 0.59 7.53
C LEU A 89 -14.14 1.12 7.54
N HIS A 90 -13.71 1.79 8.61
CA HIS A 90 -12.33 2.28 8.73
C HIS A 90 -11.33 1.11 8.76
N ALA A 91 -11.56 0.14 9.65
CA ALA A 91 -10.69 -1.04 9.81
C ALA A 91 -10.63 -1.91 8.54
N ASN A 92 -11.77 -2.30 7.99
CA ASN A 92 -11.82 -3.12 6.76
C ASN A 92 -11.40 -2.32 5.52
N GLY A 93 -11.64 -1.01 5.52
CA GLY A 93 -11.17 -0.12 4.46
C GLY A 93 -9.65 -0.03 4.38
N ALA A 94 -8.94 -0.14 5.52
CA ALA A 94 -7.48 -0.24 5.53
C ALA A 94 -7.01 -1.52 4.82
N SER A 95 -7.66 -2.66 5.09
CA SER A 95 -7.37 -3.92 4.40
C SER A 95 -7.61 -3.82 2.89
N LEU A 96 -8.74 -3.24 2.45
CA LEU A 96 -8.99 -3.02 1.02
C LEU A 96 -7.96 -2.08 0.39
N PHE A 97 -7.48 -1.07 1.12
CA PHE A 97 -6.40 -0.20 0.67
C PHE A 97 -5.15 -1.03 0.33
N PHE A 98 -4.74 -1.94 1.22
CA PHE A 98 -3.59 -2.82 0.97
C PHE A 98 -3.83 -3.81 -0.16
N ILE A 99 -5.02 -4.37 -0.29
CA ILE A 99 -5.37 -5.21 -1.46
C ILE A 99 -5.20 -4.40 -2.75
N CYS A 100 -5.78 -3.21 -2.82
CA CYS A 100 -5.66 -2.34 -4.00
C CYS A 100 -4.21 -1.94 -4.29
N ILE A 101 -3.39 -1.64 -3.26
CA ILE A 101 -2.01 -1.18 -3.50
C ILE A 101 -1.12 -2.32 -3.96
N TYR A 102 -1.31 -3.53 -3.44
CA TYR A 102 -0.60 -4.72 -3.92
C TYR A 102 -0.95 -5.05 -5.37
N LEU A 103 -2.22 -4.97 -5.74
CA LEU A 103 -2.64 -5.18 -7.13
C LEU A 103 -2.13 -4.06 -8.05
N HIS A 104 -2.10 -2.81 -7.57
CA HIS A 104 -1.54 -1.68 -8.31
C HIS A 104 -0.03 -1.82 -8.56
N ILE A 105 0.74 -2.22 -7.53
CA ILE A 105 2.17 -2.51 -7.61
C ILE A 105 2.40 -3.70 -8.55
N GLY A 106 1.66 -4.80 -8.37
CA GLY A 106 1.77 -6.00 -9.20
C GLY A 106 1.52 -5.70 -10.68
N ARG A 107 0.50 -4.91 -11.00
CA ARG A 107 0.27 -4.38 -12.36
C ARG A 107 1.48 -3.61 -12.85
N GLY A 108 2.06 -2.74 -12.02
CA GLY A 108 3.22 -1.93 -12.37
C GLY A 108 4.46 -2.76 -12.67
N ILE A 109 4.64 -3.90 -11.99
CA ILE A 109 5.69 -4.88 -12.27
C ILE A 109 5.38 -5.63 -13.58
N TYR A 110 4.16 -6.16 -13.73
CA TYR A 110 3.77 -6.97 -14.89
C TYR A 110 3.90 -6.23 -16.22
N TYR A 111 3.31 -5.03 -16.30
CA TYR A 111 3.39 -4.19 -17.51
C TYR A 111 4.61 -3.26 -17.52
N GLU A 112 5.48 -3.39 -16.52
CA GLU A 112 6.72 -2.62 -16.37
C GLU A 112 6.50 -1.10 -16.42
N SER A 113 5.39 -0.66 -15.83
CA SER A 113 5.11 0.76 -15.62
C SER A 113 6.11 1.42 -14.66
N PHE A 114 6.95 0.64 -13.96
CA PHE A 114 8.09 1.16 -13.21
C PHE A 114 9.09 1.94 -14.08
N ASN A 115 9.06 1.77 -15.41
CA ASN A 115 9.83 2.60 -16.35
C ASN A 115 9.42 4.08 -16.33
N LEU A 116 8.22 4.41 -15.83
CA LEU A 116 7.84 5.77 -15.45
C LEU A 116 8.52 6.13 -14.13
N LYS A 117 9.84 6.34 -14.18
CA LYS A 117 10.74 6.36 -13.00
C LYS A 117 10.25 7.29 -11.88
N GLN A 118 9.91 8.54 -12.20
CA GLN A 118 9.46 9.52 -11.21
C GLN A 118 8.16 9.07 -10.54
N THR A 119 7.17 8.66 -11.34
CA THR A 119 5.89 8.13 -10.89
C THR A 119 6.11 6.90 -9.98
N TRP A 120 6.98 5.98 -10.37
CA TRP A 120 7.32 4.79 -9.61
C TRP A 120 7.97 5.12 -8.26
N MET A 121 8.98 6.01 -8.23
CA MET A 121 9.65 6.39 -6.99
C MET A 121 8.70 7.06 -6.00
N ILE A 122 7.83 7.96 -6.47
CA ILE A 122 6.78 8.54 -5.62
C ILE A 122 5.80 7.45 -5.15
N GLY A 123 5.46 6.49 -6.00
CA GLY A 123 4.62 5.34 -5.62
C GLY A 123 5.22 4.50 -4.50
N VAL A 124 6.54 4.24 -4.54
CA VAL A 124 7.25 3.55 -3.45
C VAL A 124 7.21 4.38 -2.16
N MET A 125 7.41 5.70 -2.23
CA MET A 125 7.29 6.57 -1.05
C MET A 125 5.88 6.59 -0.47
N ILE A 126 4.85 6.65 -1.32
CA ILE A 126 3.43 6.53 -0.91
C ILE A 126 3.21 5.20 -0.18
N PHE A 127 3.77 4.11 -0.70
CA PHE A 127 3.62 2.79 -0.07
C PHE A 127 4.25 2.76 1.33
N PHE A 128 5.45 3.32 1.53
CA PHE A 128 6.05 3.46 2.87
C PHE A 128 5.18 4.30 3.81
N LEU A 129 4.67 5.45 3.34
CA LEU A 129 3.80 6.30 4.16
C LEU A 129 2.50 5.59 4.53
N LEU A 130 1.90 4.84 3.61
CA LEU A 130 0.70 4.04 3.88
C LEU A 130 0.98 2.97 4.94
N MET A 131 2.10 2.24 4.82
CA MET A 131 2.53 1.25 5.81
C MET A 131 2.71 1.87 7.20
N GLY A 132 3.41 3.00 7.30
CA GLY A 132 3.57 3.72 8.56
C GLY A 132 2.23 4.20 9.14
N THR A 133 1.36 4.74 8.29
CA THR A 133 0.03 5.23 8.67
C THR A 133 -0.82 4.11 9.25
N ALA A 134 -0.88 2.96 8.58
CA ALA A 134 -1.67 1.82 9.02
C ALA A 134 -1.11 1.18 10.30
N PHE A 135 0.23 1.06 10.41
CA PHE A 135 0.87 0.58 11.64
C PHE A 135 0.49 1.44 12.84
N MET A 136 0.64 2.77 12.76
CA MET A 136 0.29 3.65 13.88
C MET A 136 -1.20 3.65 14.16
N GLY A 137 -2.04 3.58 13.13
CA GLY A 137 -3.50 3.45 13.27
C GLY A 137 -3.92 2.20 14.04
N TYR A 138 -3.23 1.09 13.78
CA TYR A 138 -3.45 -0.17 14.48
C TYR A 138 -3.09 -0.13 15.96
N VAL A 139 -2.21 0.80 16.39
CA VAL A 139 -1.84 0.97 17.79
C VAL A 139 -2.93 1.71 18.59
N LEU A 140 -3.73 2.54 17.93
CA LEU A 140 -4.67 3.46 18.59
C LEU A 140 -5.77 2.79 19.43
N PRO A 141 -6.34 1.62 19.05
CA PRO A 141 -7.30 0.92 19.88
C PRO A 141 -6.74 0.46 21.23
N TRP A 142 -5.42 0.40 21.38
CA TRP A 142 -4.73 0.06 22.64
C TRP A 142 -5.14 -1.30 23.23
N GLY A 143 -5.37 -2.29 22.35
CA GLY A 143 -5.53 -3.68 22.74
C GLY A 143 -4.20 -4.43 22.86
N GLN A 144 -4.24 -5.72 23.21
CA GLN A 144 -3.02 -6.52 23.41
C GLN A 144 -2.14 -6.58 22.16
N MET A 145 -2.69 -6.91 20.99
CA MET A 145 -1.93 -6.95 19.73
C MET A 145 -1.42 -5.56 19.31
N SER A 146 -2.21 -4.52 19.57
CA SER A 146 -1.81 -3.12 19.35
C SER A 146 -0.52 -2.78 20.12
N PHE A 147 -0.53 -3.03 21.43
CA PHE A 147 0.57 -2.68 22.34
C PHE A 147 1.82 -3.53 22.11
N TRP A 148 1.67 -4.85 22.03
CA TRP A 148 2.81 -5.76 21.86
C TRP A 148 3.38 -5.69 20.45
N GLY A 149 2.53 -5.51 19.43
CA GLY A 149 2.98 -5.22 18.07
C GLY A 149 3.80 -3.93 18.01
N ALA A 150 3.33 -2.86 18.65
CA ALA A 150 4.08 -1.60 18.75
C ALA A 150 5.45 -1.82 19.42
N THR A 151 5.46 -2.50 20.56
CA THR A 151 6.67 -2.77 21.36
C THR A 151 7.71 -3.55 20.56
N VAL A 152 7.31 -4.64 19.91
CA VAL A 152 8.23 -5.49 19.13
C VAL A 152 8.75 -4.75 17.90
N ILE A 153 7.86 -4.15 17.10
CA ILE A 153 8.22 -3.54 15.81
C ILE A 153 9.11 -2.32 16.01
N THR A 154 8.78 -1.43 16.95
CA THR A 154 9.62 -0.24 17.20
C THR A 154 10.97 -0.61 17.80
N ASN A 155 11.03 -1.64 18.65
CA ASN A 155 12.28 -2.12 19.23
C ASN A 155 13.21 -2.79 18.20
N LEU A 156 12.75 -3.05 16.97
CA LEU A 156 13.65 -3.48 15.87
C LEU A 156 14.73 -2.43 15.58
N LEU A 157 14.44 -1.14 15.78
CA LEU A 157 15.41 -0.06 15.56
C LEU A 157 16.60 -0.11 16.54
N SER A 158 16.47 -0.78 17.68
CA SER A 158 17.60 -0.99 18.60
C SER A 158 18.72 -1.85 18.00
N ALA A 159 18.45 -2.53 16.88
CA ALA A 159 19.49 -3.26 16.15
C ALA A 159 20.52 -2.35 15.45
N ILE A 160 20.21 -1.06 15.26
CA ILE A 160 21.13 -0.09 14.65
C ILE A 160 22.31 0.15 15.59
N PRO A 161 23.56 -0.13 15.17
CA PRO A 161 24.74 0.10 16.00
C PRO A 161 24.86 1.56 16.46
N TYR A 162 25.29 1.76 17.70
CA TYR A 162 25.53 3.05 18.37
C TYR A 162 24.29 3.93 18.62
N LEU A 163 23.35 4.03 17.68
CA LEU A 163 22.20 4.94 17.74
C LEU A 163 20.88 4.25 18.12
N GLY A 164 20.79 2.92 18.00
CA GLY A 164 19.53 2.21 18.04
C GLY A 164 18.72 2.40 19.32
N THR A 165 19.34 2.24 20.49
CA THR A 165 18.65 2.40 21.79
C THR A 165 18.17 3.83 22.02
N MET A 166 18.98 4.82 21.60
CA MET A 166 18.60 6.24 21.66
C MET A 166 17.39 6.52 20.76
N LEU A 167 17.37 5.99 19.53
CA LEU A 167 16.25 6.15 18.59
C LEU A 167 14.96 5.53 19.13
N VAL A 168 15.03 4.32 19.70
CA VAL A 168 13.87 3.64 20.29
C VAL A 168 13.28 4.48 21.43
N ASN A 169 14.10 4.89 22.40
CA ASN A 169 13.64 5.71 23.53
C ASN A 169 13.11 7.07 23.07
N TRP A 170 13.72 7.66 22.02
CA TRP A 170 13.25 8.91 21.44
C TRP A 170 11.87 8.74 20.80
N ILE A 171 11.63 7.67 20.03
CA ILE A 171 10.32 7.37 19.43
C ILE A 171 9.28 7.16 20.53
N TRP A 172 9.61 6.32 21.53
CA TRP A 172 8.72 6.03 22.65
C TRP A 172 8.41 7.26 23.49
N GLY A 173 9.36 8.20 23.59
CA GLY A 173 9.26 9.33 24.51
C GLY A 173 9.42 8.90 25.96
N GLY A 174 10.12 7.79 26.19
CA GLY A 174 10.26 7.13 27.48
C GLY A 174 11.08 5.83 27.36
N PHE A 175 10.97 4.95 28.35
CA PHE A 175 11.72 3.68 28.40
C PHE A 175 10.93 2.47 27.87
N ALA A 176 9.65 2.65 27.59
CA ALA A 176 8.76 1.65 27.03
C ALA A 176 7.68 2.34 26.19
N VAL A 177 6.93 1.56 25.41
CA VAL A 177 5.70 2.02 24.77
C VAL A 177 4.70 2.41 25.86
N ASP A 178 4.29 3.68 25.88
CA ASP A 178 3.43 4.24 26.92
C ASP A 178 2.60 5.42 26.37
N ASN A 179 1.97 6.22 27.23
CA ASN A 179 1.09 7.34 26.85
C ASN A 179 1.75 8.37 25.92
N ALA A 180 3.03 8.66 26.12
CA ALA A 180 3.79 9.53 25.22
C ALA A 180 3.89 8.94 23.80
N THR A 181 4.00 7.61 23.69
CA THR A 181 4.04 6.92 22.40
C THR A 181 2.67 6.98 21.72
N LEU A 182 1.60 6.64 22.46
CA LEU A 182 0.23 6.63 21.95
C LEU A 182 -0.21 7.99 21.38
N THR A 183 0.03 9.06 22.15
CA THR A 183 -0.32 10.43 21.74
C THR A 183 0.42 10.85 20.46
N ARG A 184 1.71 10.54 20.34
CA ARG A 184 2.50 10.82 19.12
C ARG A 184 2.02 10.00 17.93
N PHE A 185 1.75 8.71 18.14
CA PHE A 185 1.25 7.83 17.08
C PHE A 185 -0.11 8.30 16.57
N TYR A 186 -0.99 8.75 17.46
CA TYR A 186 -2.24 9.40 17.06
C TYR A 186 -1.99 10.66 16.21
N THR A 187 -1.08 11.56 16.62
CA THR A 187 -0.75 12.77 15.84
C THR A 187 -0.24 12.42 14.44
N PHE A 188 0.69 11.48 14.32
CA PHE A 188 1.23 11.08 13.01
C PHE A 188 0.23 10.30 12.17
N HIS A 189 -0.58 9.42 12.77
CA HIS A 189 -1.65 8.72 12.09
C HIS A 189 -2.71 9.69 11.53
N PHE A 190 -3.00 10.79 12.24
CA PHE A 190 -3.88 11.84 11.75
C PHE A 190 -3.23 12.64 10.59
N LEU A 191 -1.94 12.97 10.70
CA LEU A 191 -1.23 13.81 9.73
C LEU A 191 -0.93 13.09 8.40
N PHE A 192 -0.44 11.85 8.46
CA PHE A 192 0.09 11.16 7.28
C PHE A 192 -0.92 10.90 6.16
N PRO A 193 -2.22 10.64 6.38
CA PRO A 193 -3.21 10.59 5.31
C PRO A 193 -3.23 11.84 4.42
N PHE A 194 -3.02 13.04 4.99
CA PHE A 194 -2.94 14.28 4.23
C PHE A 194 -1.61 14.42 3.46
N VAL A 195 -0.52 13.90 4.02
CA VAL A 195 0.76 13.81 3.31
C VAL A 195 0.65 12.83 2.14
N ILE A 196 -0.02 11.69 2.33
CA ILE A 196 -0.32 10.72 1.27
C ILE A 196 -1.19 11.36 0.18
N LEU A 197 -2.19 12.17 0.55
CA LEU A 197 -3.01 12.92 -0.42
C LEU A 197 -2.14 13.85 -1.27
N MET A 198 -1.26 14.64 -0.64
CA MET A 198 -0.32 15.51 -1.35
C MET A 198 0.60 14.70 -2.29
N MET A 199 1.20 13.62 -1.79
CA MET A 199 2.06 12.74 -2.58
C MET A 199 1.33 12.08 -3.74
N THR A 200 0.03 11.77 -3.58
CA THR A 200 -0.82 11.25 -4.65
C THR A 200 -1.01 12.28 -5.77
N MET A 201 -1.15 13.57 -5.43
CA MET A 201 -1.20 14.63 -6.44
C MET A 201 0.13 14.75 -7.20
N ILE A 202 1.27 14.63 -6.50
CA ILE A 202 2.60 14.60 -7.13
C ILE A 202 2.76 13.37 -8.04
N HIS A 203 2.28 12.20 -7.58
CA HIS A 203 2.29 10.96 -8.36
C HIS A 203 1.51 11.11 -9.67
N LEU A 204 0.29 11.66 -9.60
CA LEU A 204 -0.54 11.93 -10.78
C LEU A 204 0.07 13.00 -11.69
N LEU A 205 0.73 14.01 -11.13
CA LEU A 205 1.44 15.02 -11.91
C LEU A 205 2.53 14.40 -12.78
N PHE A 206 3.39 13.56 -12.20
CA PHE A 206 4.43 12.85 -12.98
C PHE A 206 3.82 11.89 -13.99
N LEU A 207 2.73 11.18 -13.63
CA LEU A 207 2.01 10.32 -14.56
C LEU A 207 1.44 11.11 -15.75
N HIS A 208 0.87 12.29 -15.51
CA HIS A 208 0.24 13.09 -16.57
C HIS A 208 1.28 13.76 -17.49
N GLN A 209 2.53 13.91 -17.07
CA GLN A 209 3.61 14.38 -17.95
C GLN A 209 3.91 13.39 -19.07
N THR A 210 3.90 12.08 -18.78
CA THR A 210 4.20 11.02 -19.76
C THR A 210 2.94 10.41 -20.38
N GLY A 211 1.82 10.46 -19.66
CA GLY A 211 0.63 9.66 -19.92
C GLY A 211 0.76 8.24 -19.36
N SER A 212 -0.37 7.54 -19.33
CA SER A 212 -0.46 6.14 -18.89
C SER A 212 0.24 5.18 -19.85
N ASN A 213 0.92 4.18 -19.29
CA ASN A 213 1.30 2.96 -20.02
C ASN A 213 0.06 2.16 -20.44
N ASN A 214 0.23 1.13 -21.27
CA ASN A 214 -0.84 0.25 -21.73
C ASN A 214 -0.41 -1.24 -21.79
N PRO A 215 -1.36 -2.18 -21.93
CA PRO A 215 -1.07 -3.62 -21.90
C PRO A 215 -0.12 -4.14 -22.99
N LEU A 216 0.11 -3.38 -24.06
CA LEU A 216 1.04 -3.74 -25.12
C LEU A 216 2.43 -3.12 -24.94
N GLY A 217 2.62 -2.21 -23.97
CA GLY A 217 3.93 -1.57 -23.72
C GLY A 217 4.47 -0.73 -24.88
N ILE A 218 3.64 -0.39 -25.88
CA ILE A 218 4.02 0.42 -27.05
C ILE A 218 3.51 1.86 -26.92
N ASN A 219 4.05 2.76 -27.75
CA ASN A 219 3.56 4.14 -27.82
C ASN A 219 2.09 4.18 -28.25
N SER A 220 1.22 4.66 -27.36
CA SER A 220 -0.22 4.73 -27.60
C SER A 220 -0.69 6.04 -28.22
N ASN A 221 0.20 6.97 -28.61
CA ASN A 221 -0.20 8.26 -29.18
C ASN A 221 -1.01 8.12 -30.48
N TYR A 222 -0.91 6.98 -31.18
CA TYR A 222 -1.70 6.67 -32.37
C TYR A 222 -3.17 6.38 -32.06
N ASP A 223 -3.50 5.96 -30.83
CA ASP A 223 -4.87 5.62 -30.42
C ASP A 223 -5.11 5.99 -28.95
N LYS A 224 -5.53 7.24 -28.75
CA LYS A 224 -5.98 7.75 -27.46
C LYS A 224 -7.42 8.22 -27.55
N ILE A 225 -8.17 7.92 -26.52
CA ILE A 225 -9.55 8.38 -26.32
C ILE A 225 -9.60 9.30 -25.09
N PRO A 226 -10.55 10.24 -25.01
CA PRO A 226 -10.72 11.07 -23.82
C PRO A 226 -11.09 10.21 -22.61
N PHE A 227 -10.66 10.63 -21.42
CA PHE A 227 -10.95 9.90 -20.19
C PHE A 227 -12.45 9.81 -19.91
N HIS A 228 -13.16 10.94 -20.02
CA HIS A 228 -14.61 10.96 -19.98
C HIS A 228 -15.17 10.81 -21.40
N PRO A 229 -16.16 9.92 -21.64
CA PRO A 229 -16.90 9.11 -20.66
C PRO A 229 -16.27 7.72 -20.38
N PHE A 230 -15.39 7.24 -21.26
CA PHE A 230 -14.99 5.84 -21.31
C PHE A 230 -14.40 5.30 -20.01
N PHE A 231 -13.34 5.94 -19.51
CA PHE A 231 -12.68 5.49 -18.29
C PHE A 231 -13.41 5.95 -17.04
N THR A 232 -14.20 7.03 -17.09
CA THR A 232 -15.10 7.39 -15.97
C THR A 232 -16.11 6.29 -15.68
N PHE A 233 -16.83 5.76 -16.69
CA PHE A 233 -17.79 4.68 -16.48
C PHE A 233 -17.11 3.35 -16.13
N LYS A 234 -15.96 3.08 -16.74
CA LYS A 234 -15.17 1.90 -16.39
C LYS A 234 -14.68 1.93 -14.94
N ASP A 235 -14.23 3.08 -14.45
CA ASP A 235 -13.82 3.26 -13.06
C ASP A 235 -15.01 3.15 -12.11
N LEU A 236 -16.17 3.69 -12.49
CA LEU A 236 -17.40 3.57 -11.71
C LEU A 236 -17.78 2.10 -11.44
N LEU A 237 -17.58 1.19 -12.40
CA LEU A 237 -17.79 -0.24 -12.16
C LEU A 237 -16.86 -0.77 -11.05
N GLY A 238 -15.58 -0.41 -11.10
CA GLY A 238 -14.62 -0.78 -10.05
C GLY A 238 -15.02 -0.22 -8.69
N VAL A 239 -15.50 1.03 -8.65
CA VAL A 239 -15.99 1.69 -7.43
C VAL A 239 -17.17 0.91 -6.83
N ILE A 240 -18.15 0.52 -7.65
CA ILE A 240 -19.31 -0.26 -7.20
C ILE A 240 -18.88 -1.60 -6.60
N ILE A 241 -17.93 -2.30 -7.24
CA ILE A 241 -17.40 -3.58 -6.74
C ILE A 241 -16.64 -3.40 -5.42
N LEU A 242 -15.79 -2.37 -5.32
CA LEU A 242 -15.02 -2.11 -4.11
C LEU A 242 -15.95 -1.77 -2.93
N ILE A 243 -16.89 -0.84 -3.13
CA ILE A 243 -17.83 -0.42 -2.08
C ILE A 243 -18.72 -1.59 -1.66
N SER A 244 -19.24 -2.38 -2.62
CA SER A 244 -20.07 -3.53 -2.27
C SER A 244 -19.29 -4.58 -1.47
N SER A 245 -18.03 -4.85 -1.83
CA SER A 245 -17.16 -5.75 -1.07
C SER A 245 -16.88 -5.23 0.35
N LEU A 246 -16.64 -3.92 0.51
CA LEU A 246 -16.38 -3.28 1.81
C LEU A 246 -17.60 -3.38 2.73
N ILE A 247 -18.77 -3.04 2.19
CA ILE A 247 -20.04 -3.10 2.93
C ILE A 247 -20.36 -4.54 3.27
N PHE A 248 -20.24 -5.47 2.31
CA PHE A 248 -20.49 -6.89 2.56
C PHE A 248 -19.60 -7.43 3.68
N LEU A 249 -18.28 -7.19 3.63
CA LEU A 249 -17.36 -7.61 4.69
C LEU A 249 -17.72 -6.97 6.04
N SER A 250 -18.00 -5.66 6.06
CA SER A 250 -18.27 -4.91 7.29
C SER A 250 -19.61 -5.22 7.93
N LEU A 251 -20.59 -5.74 7.18
CA LEU A 251 -21.89 -6.12 7.70
C LEU A 251 -21.98 -7.63 8.01
N SER A 252 -21.37 -8.49 7.21
CA SER A 252 -21.50 -9.95 7.37
C SER A 252 -20.44 -10.56 8.28
N ASN A 253 -19.19 -10.12 8.18
CA ASN A 253 -18.08 -10.67 8.98
C ASN A 253 -17.03 -9.59 9.29
N PRO A 254 -17.39 -8.57 10.09
CA PRO A 254 -16.60 -7.35 10.28
C PRO A 254 -15.21 -7.58 10.87
N TYR A 255 -14.98 -8.72 11.49
CA TYR A 255 -13.74 -9.05 12.22
C TYR A 255 -12.95 -10.19 11.57
N LEU A 256 -13.34 -10.64 10.37
CA LEU A 256 -12.67 -11.74 9.65
C LEU A 256 -11.16 -11.53 9.48
N LEU A 257 -10.74 -10.28 9.28
CA LEU A 257 -9.35 -9.92 8.98
C LEU A 257 -8.55 -9.45 10.19
N GLY A 258 -9.17 -9.35 11.37
CA GLY A 258 -8.53 -8.84 12.59
C GLY A 258 -8.23 -9.93 13.62
N ASP A 259 -7.33 -9.62 14.55
CA ASP A 259 -6.94 -10.55 15.62
C ASP A 259 -7.86 -10.41 16.86
N PRO A 260 -8.41 -11.52 17.41
CA PRO A 260 -9.29 -11.49 18.57
C PRO A 260 -8.61 -10.95 19.83
N ASP A 261 -7.30 -11.10 20.00
CA ASP A 261 -6.59 -10.61 21.18
C ASP A 261 -6.60 -9.07 21.24
N ASN A 262 -6.84 -8.39 20.12
CA ASN A 262 -6.98 -6.94 20.11
C ASN A 262 -8.33 -6.45 20.69
N PHE A 263 -9.22 -7.35 21.10
CA PHE A 263 -10.40 -7.06 21.92
C PHE A 263 -10.13 -7.19 23.43
N ILE A 264 -8.90 -7.44 23.83
CA ILE A 264 -8.45 -7.43 25.23
C ILE A 264 -7.65 -6.13 25.45
N PRO A 265 -7.94 -5.34 26.51
CA PRO A 265 -7.13 -4.16 26.84
C PRO A 265 -5.66 -4.51 27.00
N ALA A 266 -4.76 -3.63 26.54
CA ALA A 266 -3.32 -3.84 26.67
C ALA A 266 -2.91 -4.06 28.14
N ASN A 267 -2.13 -5.13 28.39
CA ASN A 267 -1.51 -5.38 29.68
C ASN A 267 0.01 -5.57 29.48
N PRO A 268 0.84 -4.61 29.93
CA PRO A 268 2.30 -4.69 29.78
C PRO A 268 2.96 -5.90 30.47
N LEU A 269 2.24 -6.57 31.39
CA LEU A 269 2.74 -7.72 32.14
C LEU A 269 2.33 -9.07 31.51
N VAL A 270 1.48 -9.08 30.49
CA VAL A 270 0.95 -10.30 29.87
C VAL A 270 1.13 -10.24 28.36
N THR A 271 2.13 -10.96 27.86
CA THR A 271 2.39 -11.14 26.43
C THR A 271 1.43 -12.17 25.84
N PRO A 272 0.73 -11.86 24.72
CA PRO A 272 0.03 -12.85 23.92
C PRO A 272 0.92 -14.01 23.49
N ILE A 273 0.32 -15.18 23.27
CA ILE A 273 1.04 -16.40 22.90
C ILE A 273 1.72 -16.24 21.53
N HIS A 274 1.05 -15.58 20.59
CA HIS A 274 1.58 -15.35 19.24
C HIS A 274 1.44 -13.88 18.85
N ILE A 275 2.54 -13.13 18.90
CA ILE A 275 2.56 -11.72 18.50
C ILE A 275 2.85 -11.66 16.99
N GLN A 276 1.92 -11.07 16.24
CA GLN A 276 2.02 -10.87 14.80
C GLN A 276 1.42 -9.53 14.39
N PRO A 277 1.90 -8.91 13.30
CA PRO A 277 1.24 -7.74 12.74
C PRO A 277 0.01 -8.15 11.92
N GLU A 278 -0.77 -7.15 11.50
CA GLU A 278 -1.88 -7.32 10.56
C GLU A 278 -1.45 -8.00 9.25
N TRP A 279 -2.41 -8.66 8.59
CA TRP A 279 -2.15 -9.59 7.49
C TRP A 279 -1.29 -9.00 6.35
N TYR A 280 -1.48 -7.72 6.06
CA TYR A 280 -0.77 -7.02 5.00
C TYR A 280 0.72 -6.78 5.33
N PHE A 281 1.17 -6.99 6.56
CA PHE A 281 2.59 -6.95 6.92
C PHE A 281 3.26 -8.33 7.02
N LEU A 282 2.48 -9.42 6.98
CA LEU A 282 2.98 -10.75 7.31
C LEU A 282 4.09 -11.26 6.38
N PHE A 283 4.03 -10.92 5.08
CA PHE A 283 5.08 -11.35 4.14
C PHE A 283 6.46 -10.78 4.54
N ALA A 284 6.51 -9.52 4.95
CA ALA A 284 7.72 -8.83 5.35
C ALA A 284 8.16 -9.30 6.75
N TYR A 285 7.20 -9.56 7.65
CA TYR A 285 7.45 -10.16 8.95
C TYR A 285 8.04 -11.58 8.84
N ALA A 286 7.61 -12.39 7.86
CA ALA A 286 8.21 -13.68 7.58
C ALA A 286 9.67 -13.57 7.12
N ILE A 287 9.97 -12.58 6.28
CA ILE A 287 11.35 -12.28 5.83
C ILE A 287 12.24 -11.87 7.01
N LEU A 288 11.74 -10.99 7.90
CA LEU A 288 12.43 -10.58 9.13
C LEU A 288 12.86 -11.80 9.97
N ARG A 289 11.91 -12.70 10.25
CA ARG A 289 12.13 -13.87 11.13
C ARG A 289 12.97 -14.97 10.48
N SER A 290 13.07 -14.99 9.16
CA SER A 290 13.86 -16.00 8.45
C SER A 290 15.36 -15.85 8.68
N ILE A 291 15.84 -14.66 9.01
CA ILE A 291 17.27 -14.39 9.25
C ILE A 291 17.57 -14.49 10.75
N PRO A 292 18.41 -15.44 11.21
CA PRO A 292 18.73 -15.64 12.63
C PRO A 292 19.75 -14.61 13.15
N ASN A 293 19.55 -13.34 12.81
CA ASN A 293 20.32 -12.20 13.29
C ASN A 293 19.41 -10.97 13.33
N LYS A 294 19.34 -10.28 14.48
CA LYS A 294 18.42 -9.15 14.66
C LYS A 294 18.65 -8.04 13.61
N LEU A 295 19.90 -7.59 13.44
CA LEU A 295 20.23 -6.55 12.46
C LEU A 295 20.00 -7.03 11.03
N GLY A 296 20.45 -8.24 10.69
CA GLY A 296 20.26 -8.83 9.37
C GLY A 296 18.78 -8.96 8.99
N GLY A 297 17.94 -9.42 9.92
CA GLY A 297 16.50 -9.50 9.73
C GLY A 297 15.85 -8.12 9.53
N VAL A 298 16.26 -7.11 10.29
CA VAL A 298 15.77 -5.73 10.12
C VAL A 298 16.16 -5.16 8.77
N ILE A 299 17.40 -5.39 8.32
CA ILE A 299 17.85 -5.00 6.98
C ILE A 299 16.99 -5.71 5.93
N ALA A 300 16.77 -7.01 6.05
CA ALA A 300 15.97 -7.77 5.08
C ALA A 300 14.50 -7.34 5.03
N LEU A 301 13.90 -7.00 6.18
CA LEU A 301 12.55 -6.43 6.25
C LEU A 301 12.45 -5.12 5.46
N ILE A 302 13.41 -4.21 5.67
CA ILE A 302 13.41 -2.92 4.97
C ILE A 302 13.67 -3.15 3.47
N MET A 303 14.62 -4.04 3.14
CA MET A 303 14.96 -4.38 1.77
C MET A 303 13.82 -5.09 1.03
N SER A 304 12.95 -5.86 1.71
CA SER A 304 11.79 -6.48 1.05
C SER A 304 10.77 -5.47 0.52
N ILE A 305 10.88 -4.20 0.90
CA ILE A 305 10.07 -3.12 0.34
C ILE A 305 10.92 -2.24 -0.57
N LEU A 306 12.12 -1.84 -0.12
CA LEU A 306 13.02 -0.99 -0.91
C LEU A 306 13.49 -1.64 -2.21
N ILE A 307 13.44 -2.98 -2.32
CA ILE A 307 13.79 -3.67 -3.56
C ILE A 307 12.91 -3.27 -4.75
N LEU A 308 11.74 -2.67 -4.53
CA LEU A 308 10.96 -2.09 -5.63
C LEU A 308 11.71 -0.95 -6.35
N ILE A 309 12.62 -0.24 -5.68
CA ILE A 309 13.41 0.87 -6.25
C ILE A 309 14.37 0.37 -7.33
N ILE A 310 14.84 -0.88 -7.28
CA ILE A 310 15.84 -1.37 -8.24
C ILE A 310 15.25 -1.66 -9.63
N LEU A 311 13.94 -1.92 -9.72
CA LEU A 311 13.28 -2.36 -10.96
C LEU A 311 13.55 -1.44 -12.18
N PRO A 312 13.41 -0.11 -12.09
CA PRO A 312 13.67 0.78 -13.23
C PRO A 312 15.15 0.87 -13.63
N PHE A 313 16.06 0.42 -12.76
CA PHE A 313 17.51 0.41 -13.03
C PHE A 313 18.00 -0.93 -13.57
N THR A 314 17.24 -2.00 -13.36
CA THR A 314 17.49 -3.34 -13.91
C THR A 314 16.76 -3.60 -15.24
N PHE A 315 16.01 -2.63 -15.75
CA PHE A 315 15.30 -2.75 -17.03
C PHE A 315 16.30 -2.81 -18.20
N ASN A 316 16.32 -3.94 -18.90
CA ASN A 316 17.29 -4.23 -19.97
C ASN A 316 16.65 -4.93 -21.18
N LYS A 317 15.35 -4.72 -21.39
CA LYS A 317 14.57 -5.37 -22.45
C LYS A 317 14.43 -4.51 -23.70
N LYS A 318 14.35 -5.15 -24.86
CA LYS A 318 14.01 -4.53 -26.14
C LYS A 318 12.51 -4.26 -26.31
N ILE A 319 11.63 -5.09 -25.73
CA ILE A 319 10.17 -4.89 -25.75
C ILE A 319 9.68 -4.65 -24.32
N GLN A 320 8.86 -3.63 -24.09
CA GLN A 320 8.26 -3.38 -22.77
C GLN A 320 7.06 -4.29 -22.49
N GLY A 321 6.95 -4.73 -21.24
CA GLY A 321 5.91 -5.60 -20.68
C GLY A 321 6.30 -7.08 -20.69
N ILE A 322 6.01 -7.80 -19.61
CA ILE A 322 6.38 -9.22 -19.49
C ILE A 322 5.43 -10.14 -20.28
N GLN A 323 4.30 -9.65 -20.77
CA GLN A 323 3.37 -10.42 -21.61
C GLN A 323 4.00 -10.97 -22.90
N PHE A 324 5.16 -10.44 -23.32
CA PHE A 324 5.94 -10.94 -24.46
C PHE A 324 7.18 -11.77 -24.07
N TYR A 325 7.38 -12.01 -22.77
CA TYR A 325 8.50 -12.75 -22.19
C TYR A 325 7.94 -13.92 -21.36
N PRO A 326 7.64 -15.09 -21.97
CA PRO A 326 6.96 -16.21 -21.29
C PRO A 326 7.66 -16.69 -20.02
N LEU A 327 9.00 -16.78 -20.03
CA LEU A 327 9.77 -17.17 -18.84
C LEU A 327 9.60 -16.16 -17.70
N ASN A 328 9.56 -14.86 -18.03
CA ASN A 328 9.35 -13.80 -17.05
C ASN A 328 7.91 -13.75 -16.53
N GLN A 329 6.91 -14.18 -17.32
CA GLN A 329 5.54 -14.36 -16.82
C GLN A 329 5.49 -15.44 -15.74
N ILE A 330 6.14 -16.59 -15.98
CA ILE A 330 6.24 -17.66 -14.98
C ILE A 330 6.93 -17.12 -13.72
N MET A 331 8.03 -16.37 -13.87
CA MET A 331 8.71 -15.75 -12.73
C MET A 331 7.80 -14.78 -11.97
N PHE A 332 7.02 -13.93 -12.65
CA PHE A 332 6.10 -13.01 -12.00
C PHE A 332 5.01 -13.73 -11.19
N TRP A 333 4.38 -14.75 -11.78
CA TRP A 333 3.38 -15.54 -11.06
C TRP A 333 4.00 -16.34 -9.91
N SER A 334 5.23 -16.82 -10.07
CA SER A 334 5.98 -17.43 -8.97
C SER A 334 6.23 -16.43 -7.83
N LEU A 335 6.59 -15.18 -8.13
CA LEU A 335 6.75 -14.12 -7.13
C LEU A 335 5.45 -13.89 -6.34
N LEU A 336 4.31 -13.82 -7.03
CA LEU A 336 3.01 -13.70 -6.37
C LEU A 336 2.75 -14.88 -5.42
N THR A 337 2.99 -16.11 -5.87
CA THR A 337 2.83 -17.28 -5.00
C THR A 337 3.76 -17.25 -3.79
N ILE A 338 5.01 -16.80 -3.97
CA ILE A 338 5.98 -16.66 -2.87
C ILE A 338 5.51 -15.63 -1.85
N ILE A 339 4.98 -14.48 -2.28
CA ILE A 339 4.45 -13.47 -1.37
C ILE A 339 3.26 -14.03 -0.58
N ILE A 340 2.35 -14.78 -1.22
CA ILE A 340 1.22 -15.43 -0.54
C ILE A 340 1.72 -16.46 0.49
N LEU A 341 2.70 -17.28 0.12
CA LEU A 341 3.29 -18.27 1.03
C LEU A 341 4.06 -17.61 2.18
N LEU A 342 4.76 -16.50 1.94
CA LEU A 342 5.40 -15.71 2.99
C LEU A 342 4.37 -15.10 3.95
N THR A 343 3.24 -14.59 3.44
CA THR A 343 2.12 -14.14 4.28
C THR A 343 1.60 -15.28 5.15
N TRP A 344 1.42 -16.47 4.58
CA TRP A 344 1.04 -17.66 5.35
C TRP A 344 2.07 -18.03 6.42
N ILE A 345 3.37 -18.07 6.08
CA ILE A 345 4.46 -18.33 7.05
C ILE A 345 4.51 -17.25 8.13
N GLY A 346 4.24 -15.99 7.79
CA GLY A 346 4.13 -14.88 8.73
C GLY A 346 3.13 -15.16 9.86
N ALA A 347 2.01 -15.82 9.53
CA ALA A 347 0.98 -16.19 10.50
C ALA A 347 1.30 -17.46 11.31
N ARG A 348 2.41 -18.15 11.03
CA ARG A 348 2.78 -19.40 11.72
C ARG A 348 3.75 -19.16 12.87
N PRO A 349 3.76 -20.07 13.88
CA PRO A 349 4.75 -20.07 14.94
C PRO A 349 6.17 -20.28 14.41
N VAL A 350 7.15 -19.87 15.21
CA VAL A 350 8.58 -20.02 14.88
C VAL A 350 9.04 -21.42 15.30
N GLU A 351 8.61 -22.44 14.56
CA GLU A 351 8.94 -23.85 14.81
C GLU A 351 9.20 -24.61 13.50
N SER A 352 9.73 -25.82 13.59
CA SER A 352 9.87 -26.70 12.43
C SER A 352 8.49 -27.21 11.97
N PRO A 353 8.15 -27.23 10.66
CA PRO A 353 9.01 -26.94 9.50
C PRO A 353 8.89 -25.48 8.97
N TYR A 354 8.21 -24.59 9.67
CA TYR A 354 7.96 -23.22 9.21
C TYR A 354 9.23 -22.37 9.11
N ILE A 355 10.21 -22.57 10.00
CA ILE A 355 11.49 -21.84 9.96
C ILE A 355 12.22 -22.07 8.64
N ILE A 356 12.48 -23.33 8.28
CA ILE A 356 13.20 -23.65 7.04
C ILE A 356 12.40 -23.26 5.80
N THR A 357 11.07 -23.37 5.86
CA THR A 357 10.19 -22.95 4.77
C THR A 357 10.27 -21.44 4.55
N GLY A 358 10.22 -20.63 5.62
CA GLY A 358 10.39 -19.18 5.55
C GLY A 358 11.74 -18.76 4.99
N GLN A 359 12.82 -19.44 5.40
CA GLN A 359 14.17 -19.21 4.89
C GLN A 359 14.28 -19.46 3.39
N ILE A 360 13.77 -20.60 2.92
CA ILE A 360 13.78 -20.94 1.49
C ILE A 360 12.97 -19.89 0.70
N LEU A 361 11.76 -19.56 1.15
CA LEU A 361 10.92 -18.56 0.47
C LEU A 361 11.56 -17.17 0.44
N THR A 362 12.25 -16.78 1.51
CA THR A 362 12.97 -15.50 1.59
C THR A 362 14.11 -15.45 0.58
N VAL A 363 14.90 -16.52 0.45
CA VAL A 363 15.95 -16.61 -0.58
C VAL A 363 15.34 -16.52 -1.98
N ILE A 364 14.26 -17.26 -2.25
CA ILE A 364 13.63 -17.24 -3.57
C ILE A 364 13.05 -15.84 -3.88
N TYR A 365 12.42 -15.19 -2.91
CA TYR A 365 11.90 -13.81 -3.03
C TYR A 365 12.97 -12.83 -3.51
N PHE A 366 14.14 -12.80 -2.86
CA PHE A 366 15.22 -11.90 -3.27
C PHE A 366 15.89 -12.35 -4.58
N SER A 367 15.99 -13.66 -4.84
CA SER A 367 16.57 -14.18 -6.07
C SER A 367 15.80 -13.77 -7.33
N PHE A 368 14.47 -13.59 -7.23
CA PHE A 368 13.63 -13.12 -8.34
C PHE A 368 14.21 -11.84 -8.98
N TYR A 369 14.59 -10.86 -8.17
CA TYR A 369 15.03 -9.55 -8.67
C TYR A 369 16.40 -9.58 -9.35
N ILE A 370 17.20 -10.62 -9.09
CA ILE A 370 18.50 -10.86 -9.75
C ILE A 370 18.30 -11.67 -11.03
N ILE A 371 17.47 -12.71 -10.98
CA ILE A 371 17.26 -13.65 -12.10
C ILE A 371 16.41 -13.01 -13.21
N ASN A 372 15.40 -12.22 -12.86
CA ASN A 372 14.47 -11.60 -13.81
C ASN A 372 15.18 -10.80 -14.94
N PRO A 373 16.10 -9.86 -14.66
CA PRO A 373 16.83 -9.15 -15.72
C PRO A 373 17.79 -10.05 -16.52
N LEU A 374 18.26 -11.17 -15.98
CA LEU A 374 19.08 -12.12 -16.74
C LEU A 374 18.23 -12.89 -17.76
N LEU A 375 17.05 -13.35 -17.35
CA LEU A 375 16.09 -14.03 -18.23
C LEU A 375 15.58 -13.11 -19.35
N ASN A 376 15.37 -11.83 -19.04
CA ASN A 376 15.03 -10.81 -20.02
C ASN A 376 16.05 -10.75 -21.16
N LYS A 377 17.34 -10.65 -20.83
CA LYS A 377 18.43 -10.60 -21.80
C LYS A 377 18.56 -11.91 -22.59
N PHE A 378 18.41 -13.04 -21.90
CA PHE A 378 18.41 -14.35 -22.54
C PHE A 378 17.31 -14.45 -23.61
N TRP A 379 16.09 -14.05 -23.27
CA TRP A 379 14.96 -14.06 -24.20
C TRP A 379 15.17 -13.10 -25.38
N ASP A 380 15.69 -11.90 -25.14
CA ASP A 380 16.02 -10.95 -26.21
C ASP A 380 17.08 -11.50 -27.17
N ASN A 381 18.08 -12.23 -26.67
CA ASN A 381 19.07 -12.87 -27.53
C ASN A 381 18.43 -13.95 -28.40
N LEU A 382 17.52 -14.78 -27.85
CA LEU A 382 16.81 -15.80 -28.62
C LEU A 382 15.94 -15.22 -29.75
N ILE A 383 15.33 -14.05 -29.54
CA ILE A 383 14.42 -13.45 -30.54
C ILE A 383 15.17 -12.58 -31.55
N PHE A 384 16.15 -11.79 -31.10
CA PHE A 384 16.72 -10.70 -31.88
C PHE A 384 18.19 -10.90 -32.29
N GLN A 385 18.86 -11.91 -31.76
CA GLN A 385 20.23 -12.26 -32.15
C GLN A 385 20.21 -13.68 -32.74
N ASN A 386 19.75 -13.78 -33.98
CA ASN A 386 20.12 -14.90 -34.86
C ASN A 386 21.48 -14.62 -35.47
#